data_AF-A0A6P0SK58-F1
#
_entry.id   AF-A0A6P0SK58-F1
#
_cell.length_a   1.000
_cell.length_b   1.000
_cell.length_c   1.000
_cell.angle_alpha   90.00
_cell.angle_beta   90.00
_cell.angle_gamma   90.00
#
_symmetry.space_group_name_H-M   'P 1'
#
loop_
_entity.id
_entity.type
_entity.pdbx_description
1 polymer ?
#
loop_
_entity_poly.entity_id
_entity_poly.type
_entity_poly.pdbx_seq_one_letter_code
_entity_poly.pdbx_strand_id
1 'polypeptide(L)'
;MFEVVVALDLLSEIYSSFNPFAPPLEKAYVDCQDVRGSWEVTRDLGGKITRSKQPTCQLYTGHRGVGKSTELLRLKEHLEQKKYFVVYFAADDEDIEPQDADYADILFACTRHLVEAIKLKEHNPLLNWMKDRWESLKDIALTEVAFDGLSL
;
A
#
# COMPACT_ATOMS: atom_id res chain seq x y z
N MET A 1 32.86 -10.05 15.69
CA MET A 1 31.48 -10.42 16.05
C MET A 1 31.28 -11.82 15.47
N PHE A 2 31.32 -12.85 16.32
CA PHE A 2 31.18 -14.24 15.87
C PHE A 2 29.69 -14.55 15.75
N GLU A 3 29.25 -14.88 14.54
CA GLU A 3 27.90 -15.34 14.28
C GLU A 3 27.82 -16.81 14.72
N VAL A 4 27.16 -17.05 15.84
CA VAL A 4 26.92 -18.41 16.32
C VAL A 4 25.74 -18.98 15.52
N VAL A 5 26.05 -19.69 14.44
CA VAL A 5 25.05 -20.45 13.69
C VAL A 5 24.74 -21.71 14.48
N VAL A 6 23.66 -21.67 15.26
CA VAL A 6 23.09 -22.87 15.88
C VAL A 6 22.40 -23.67 14.78
N ALA A 7 22.92 -24.85 14.45
CA ALA A 7 22.25 -25.77 13.55
C ALA A 7 20.92 -26.19 14.18
N LEU A 8 19.82 -25.80 13.55
CA LEU A 8 18.48 -26.18 13.92
C LEU A 8 18.20 -27.62 13.47
N ASP A 9 17.29 -28.32 14.16
CA ASP A 9 16.78 -29.57 13.60
C ASP A 9 15.91 -29.28 12.37
N LEU A 10 15.72 -30.29 11.51
CA LEU A 10 14.97 -30.12 10.25
C LEU A 10 13.57 -29.53 10.48
N LEU A 11 12.91 -29.90 11.58
CA LEU A 11 11.59 -29.38 11.92
C LEU A 11 11.63 -27.89 12.22
N SER A 12 12.62 -27.43 12.99
CA SER A 12 12.82 -26.01 13.30
C SER A 12 13.24 -25.22 12.07
N GLU A 13 14.09 -25.78 11.19
CA GLU A 13 14.41 -25.16 9.89
C GLU A 13 13.16 -24.97 9.02
N ILE A 14 12.34 -26.02 8.90
CA ILE A 14 11.06 -25.96 8.19
C ILE A 14 10.17 -24.89 8.83
N TYR A 15 9.94 -24.92 10.14
CA TYR A 15 9.10 -23.95 10.84
C TYR A 15 9.59 -22.51 10.63
N SER A 16 10.89 -22.26 10.78
CA SER A 16 11.50 -20.94 10.58
C SER A 16 11.43 -20.45 9.13
N SER A 17 11.29 -21.35 8.16
CA SER A 17 11.10 -20.99 6.75
C SER A 17 9.69 -20.48 6.43
N PHE A 18 8.70 -20.77 7.28
CA PHE A 18 7.30 -20.35 7.10
C PHE A 18 6.91 -19.26 8.11
N ASN A 19 7.29 -18.01 7.84
CA ASN A 19 6.77 -16.87 8.59
C ASN A 19 5.36 -16.49 8.08
N PRO A 20 4.29 -16.68 8.87
CA PRO A 20 2.92 -16.39 8.43
C PRO A 20 2.62 -14.89 8.26
N PHE A 21 3.51 -14.02 8.75
CA PHE A 21 3.39 -12.56 8.67
C PHE A 21 4.21 -11.97 7.52
N ALA A 22 5.06 -12.75 6.85
CA ALA A 22 5.78 -12.32 5.67
C ALA A 22 5.22 -13.02 4.42
N PRO A 23 5.10 -12.34 3.28
CA PRO A 23 4.75 -13.01 2.03
C PRO A 23 5.82 -14.04 1.68
N PRO A 24 5.45 -15.21 1.14
CA PRO A 24 6.41 -16.20 0.68
C PRO A 24 7.25 -15.64 -0.47
N LEU A 25 8.47 -16.16 -0.64
CA LEU A 25 9.30 -15.84 -1.80
C LEU A 25 8.57 -16.24 -3.08
N GLU A 26 8.79 -15.51 -4.18
CA GLU A 26 8.16 -15.78 -5.47
C GLU A 26 8.35 -17.24 -5.92
N LYS A 27 9.56 -17.79 -5.73
CA LYS A 27 9.90 -19.19 -6.02
C LYS A 27 9.11 -20.23 -5.22
N ALA A 28 8.45 -19.84 -4.13
CA ALA A 28 7.62 -20.72 -3.31
C ALA A 28 6.15 -20.72 -3.75
N TYR A 29 5.78 -19.93 -4.77
CA TYR A 29 4.44 -19.97 -5.34
C TYR A 29 4.20 -21.32 -6.03
N VAL A 30 3.09 -21.97 -5.67
CA VAL A 30 2.61 -23.18 -6.32
C VAL A 30 1.27 -22.85 -6.96
N ASP A 31 1.18 -23.09 -8.27
CA ASP A 31 -0.08 -22.94 -8.98
C ASP A 31 -1.00 -24.12 -8.66
N CYS A 32 -2.05 -23.84 -7.90
CA CYS A 32 -3.07 -24.81 -7.52
C CYS A 32 -4.36 -24.62 -8.31
N GLN A 33 -4.32 -23.96 -9.48
CA GLN A 33 -5.51 -23.65 -10.27
C GLN A 33 -6.37 -24.88 -10.59
N ASP A 34 -5.74 -26.01 -10.91
CA ASP A 34 -6.41 -27.28 -11.22
C ASP A 34 -7.38 -27.76 -10.12
N VAL A 35 -7.13 -27.36 -8.86
CA VAL A 35 -7.91 -27.79 -7.69
C VAL A 35 -8.61 -26.64 -6.97
N ARG A 36 -8.26 -25.38 -7.27
CA ARG A 36 -8.83 -24.17 -6.64
C ARG A 36 -10.13 -23.71 -7.30
N GLY A 37 -10.51 -24.35 -8.41
CA GLY A 37 -11.70 -24.02 -9.19
C GLY A 37 -11.38 -23.01 -10.30
N SER A 38 -12.39 -22.69 -11.11
CA SER A 38 -12.18 -21.96 -12.36
C SER A 38 -11.95 -20.46 -12.18
N TRP A 39 -12.01 -19.90 -10.97
CA TRP A 39 -11.93 -18.45 -10.76
C TRP A 39 -10.48 -17.96 -10.75
N GLU A 40 -10.21 -16.88 -11.47
CA GLU A 40 -8.87 -16.29 -11.58
C GLU A 40 -8.92 -14.78 -11.49
N VAL A 41 -8.14 -14.21 -10.59
CA VAL A 41 -8.10 -12.76 -10.35
C VAL A 41 -7.76 -11.96 -11.61
N THR A 42 -6.82 -12.43 -12.43
CA THR A 42 -6.34 -11.75 -13.65
C THR A 42 -7.38 -11.77 -14.77
N ARG A 43 -8.18 -12.84 -14.86
CA ARG A 43 -9.26 -12.97 -15.83
C ARG A 43 -10.51 -12.22 -15.37
N ASP A 44 -10.93 -12.43 -14.13
CA ASP A 44 -12.22 -11.98 -13.61
C ASP A 44 -12.17 -10.51 -13.15
N LEU A 45 -11.20 -10.11 -12.31
CA LEU A 45 -11.02 -8.70 -11.93
C LEU A 45 -10.26 -7.95 -13.01
N GLY A 46 -9.13 -8.49 -13.46
CA GLY A 46 -8.32 -7.85 -14.50
C GLY A 46 -9.10 -7.64 -15.80
N GLY A 47 -9.98 -8.57 -16.18
CA GLY A 47 -10.89 -8.39 -17.31
C GLY A 47 -11.89 -7.24 -17.12
N LYS A 48 -12.44 -7.06 -15.92
CA LYS A 48 -13.35 -5.92 -15.62
C LYS A 48 -12.61 -4.58 -15.69
N ILE A 49 -11.44 -4.49 -15.07
CA ILE A 49 -10.60 -3.27 -15.08
C ILE A 49 -10.25 -2.90 -16.52
N THR A 50 -9.76 -3.86 -17.30
CA THR A 50 -9.25 -3.59 -18.66
C THR A 50 -10.33 -3.30 -19.70
N ARG A 51 -11.55 -3.81 -19.52
CA ARG A 51 -12.66 -3.61 -20.46
C ARG A 51 -13.52 -2.38 -20.14
N SER A 52 -13.48 -1.88 -18.91
CA SER A 52 -14.32 -0.76 -18.51
C SER A 52 -13.84 0.55 -19.13
N LYS A 53 -14.79 1.36 -19.64
CA LYS A 53 -14.53 2.74 -20.07
C LYS A 53 -14.77 3.76 -18.94
N GLN A 54 -15.25 3.30 -17.80
CA GLN A 54 -15.57 4.11 -16.63
C GLN A 54 -14.77 3.62 -15.41
N PRO A 55 -14.51 4.47 -14.40
CA PRO A 55 -13.91 4.03 -13.16
C PRO A 55 -14.72 2.88 -12.52
N THR A 56 -14.03 1.85 -12.01
CA THR A 56 -14.68 0.72 -11.34
C THR A 56 -14.12 0.54 -9.93
N CYS A 57 -14.98 0.14 -8.99
CA CYS A 57 -14.59 -0.34 -7.67
C CYS A 57 -14.98 -1.81 -7.55
N GLN A 58 -14.09 -2.65 -7.03
CA GLN A 58 -14.27 -4.10 -6.94
C GLN A 58 -13.87 -4.57 -5.56
N LEU A 59 -14.80 -5.24 -4.88
CA LEU A 59 -14.56 -5.82 -3.55
C LEU A 59 -14.10 -7.27 -3.71
N TYR A 60 -12.88 -7.56 -3.26
CA TYR A 60 -12.30 -8.90 -3.26
C TYR A 60 -12.14 -9.40 -1.82
N THR A 61 -12.98 -10.36 -1.41
CA THR A 61 -13.11 -10.83 -0.02
C THR A 61 -12.82 -12.32 0.11
N GLY A 62 -12.60 -12.76 1.35
CA GLY A 62 -12.34 -14.16 1.70
C GLY A 62 -11.63 -14.26 3.06
N HIS A 63 -11.53 -15.46 3.61
CA HIS A 63 -10.91 -15.69 4.93
C HIS A 63 -9.43 -15.27 4.99
N ARG A 64 -8.93 -14.97 6.19
CA ARG A 64 -7.49 -14.70 6.42
C ARG A 64 -6.67 -15.94 6.04
N GLY A 65 -5.50 -15.74 5.43
CA GLY A 65 -4.60 -16.83 5.04
C GLY A 65 -4.92 -17.55 3.73
N VAL A 66 -6.03 -17.24 3.04
CA VAL A 66 -6.38 -17.91 1.76
C VAL A 66 -5.62 -17.40 0.52
N GLY A 67 -4.63 -16.53 0.70
CA GLY A 67 -3.78 -16.04 -0.40
C GLY A 67 -4.31 -14.81 -1.16
N LYS A 68 -5.27 -14.05 -0.61
CA LYS A 68 -5.84 -12.86 -1.29
C LYS A 68 -4.79 -11.83 -1.69
N SER A 69 -3.86 -11.49 -0.79
CA SER A 69 -2.79 -10.53 -1.07
C SER A 69 -1.87 -11.03 -2.19
N THR A 70 -1.57 -12.34 -2.21
CA THR A 70 -0.81 -12.99 -3.28
C THR A 70 -1.52 -12.87 -4.64
N GLU A 71 -2.82 -13.14 -4.70
CA GLU A 71 -3.61 -12.98 -5.93
C GLU A 71 -3.68 -11.51 -6.38
N LEU A 72 -3.80 -10.55 -5.45
CA LEU A 72 -3.77 -9.12 -5.80
C LEU A 72 -2.41 -8.66 -6.33
N LEU A 73 -1.29 -9.20 -5.82
CA LEU A 73 0.04 -8.94 -6.36
C LEU A 73 0.20 -9.51 -7.78
N ARG A 74 -0.32 -10.72 -8.05
CA ARG A 74 -0.38 -11.27 -9.42
C ARG A 74 -1.24 -10.39 -10.35
N LEU A 75 -2.35 -9.86 -9.85
CA LEU A 75 -3.18 -8.93 -10.61
C LEU A 75 -2.42 -7.63 -10.93
N LYS A 76 -1.67 -7.08 -9.96
CA LYS A 76 -0.81 -5.92 -10.17
C LYS A 76 0.17 -6.17 -11.32
N GLU A 77 0.95 -7.24 -11.25
CA GLU A 77 1.94 -7.59 -12.28
C GLU A 77 1.29 -7.74 -13.66
N HIS A 78 0.14 -8.43 -13.75
CA HIS A 78 -0.63 -8.59 -14.99
C HIS A 78 -1.11 -7.26 -15.58
N LEU A 79 -1.54 -6.33 -14.74
CA LEU A 79 -1.98 -5.00 -15.19
C LEU A 79 -0.79 -4.13 -15.62
N GLU A 80 0.34 -4.18 -14.89
CA GLU A 80 1.57 -3.46 -15.24
C GLU A 80 2.14 -3.95 -16.59
N GLN A 81 2.12 -5.26 -16.85
CA GLN A 81 2.47 -5.83 -18.16
C GLN A 81 1.59 -5.28 -19.29
N LYS A 82 0.33 -4.97 -18.99
CA LYS A 82 -0.63 -4.32 -19.89
C LYS A 82 -0.53 -2.79 -19.92
N LYS A 83 0.55 -2.21 -19.40
CA LYS A 83 0.84 -0.77 -19.38
C LYS A 83 -0.09 0.07 -18.49
N TYR A 84 -0.77 -0.56 -17.53
CA TYR A 84 -1.44 0.18 -16.47
C TYR A 84 -0.41 0.66 -15.45
N PHE A 85 -0.64 1.84 -14.89
CA PHE A 85 0.05 2.29 -13.70
C PHE A 85 -0.73 1.81 -12.48
N VAL A 86 -0.14 0.90 -11.70
CA VAL A 86 -0.80 0.30 -10.55
C VAL A 86 -0.13 0.78 -9.27
N VAL A 87 -0.91 1.41 -8.39
CA VAL A 87 -0.47 1.76 -7.04
C VAL A 87 -1.04 0.71 -6.10
N TYR A 88 -0.15 0.04 -5.36
CA TYR A 88 -0.51 -0.98 -4.38
C TYR A 88 -0.37 -0.40 -2.97
N PHE A 89 -1.40 -0.60 -2.16
CA PHE A 89 -1.49 -0.13 -0.79
C PHE A 89 -1.70 -1.37 0.08
N ALA A 90 -0.76 -1.67 0.97
CA ALA A 90 -0.98 -2.64 2.02
C ALA A 90 -1.66 -1.93 3.19
N ALA A 91 -2.67 -2.56 3.79
CA ALA A 91 -3.19 -2.13 5.08
C ALA A 91 -2.43 -2.92 6.16
N ASP A 92 -1.13 -2.65 6.28
CA ASP A 92 -0.30 -3.16 7.34
C ASP A 92 -0.06 -2.07 8.41
N ASP A 93 0.54 -2.48 9.53
CA ASP A 93 0.71 -1.65 10.72
C ASP A 93 1.59 -0.40 10.46
N GLU A 94 2.29 -0.31 9.31
CA GLU A 94 3.06 0.88 8.94
C GLU A 94 2.20 1.99 8.31
N ASP A 95 1.12 1.64 7.63
CA ASP A 95 0.27 2.61 6.93
C ASP A 95 -1.03 2.90 7.67
N ILE A 96 -1.69 1.89 8.24
CA ILE A 96 -3.01 2.01 8.87
C ILE A 96 -3.14 0.96 9.98
N GLU A 97 -3.38 1.37 11.22
CA GLU A 97 -3.75 0.47 12.32
C GLU A 97 -5.21 0.00 12.13
N PRO A 98 -5.47 -1.26 11.76
CA PRO A 98 -6.81 -1.68 11.35
C PRO A 98 -7.86 -1.60 12.47
N GLN A 99 -7.42 -1.56 13.74
CA GLN A 99 -8.30 -1.51 14.90
C GLN A 99 -8.77 -0.09 15.27
N ASP A 100 -8.09 0.96 14.77
CA ASP A 100 -8.36 2.37 15.13
C ASP A 100 -8.32 3.31 13.92
N ALA A 101 -8.35 2.77 12.70
CA ALA A 101 -8.27 3.55 11.48
C ALA A 101 -9.51 4.44 11.27
N ASP A 102 -9.31 5.75 11.13
CA ASP A 102 -10.32 6.66 10.62
C ASP A 102 -10.22 6.78 9.08
N TYR A 103 -11.30 7.28 8.46
CA TYR A 103 -11.35 7.57 7.03
C TYR A 103 -10.22 8.53 6.58
N ALA A 104 -9.84 9.48 7.44
CA ALA A 104 -8.73 10.39 7.17
C ALA A 104 -7.40 9.62 6.99
N ASP A 105 -7.15 8.61 7.83
CA ASP A 105 -5.92 7.81 7.77
C ASP A 105 -5.84 7.02 6.47
N ILE A 106 -6.96 6.44 6.03
CA ILE A 106 -7.07 5.73 4.75
C ILE A 106 -6.74 6.68 3.59
N LEU A 107 -7.29 7.90 3.60
CA LEU A 107 -7.01 8.90 2.57
C LEU A 107 -5.54 9.34 2.57
N PHE A 108 -4.94 9.55 3.75
CA PHE A 108 -3.54 9.93 3.87
C PHE A 108 -2.61 8.82 3.39
N ALA A 109 -2.86 7.57 3.76
CA ALA A 109 -2.12 6.41 3.27
C ALA A 109 -2.22 6.31 1.73
N CYS A 110 -3.43 6.49 1.16
CA CYS A 110 -3.62 6.50 -0.28
C CYS A 110 -2.83 7.64 -0.96
N THR A 111 -2.82 8.83 -0.34
CA THR A 111 -2.10 9.98 -0.88
C THR A 111 -0.59 9.77 -0.84
N ARG A 112 -0.06 9.25 0.26
CA ARG A 112 1.38 8.96 0.43
C ARG A 112 1.89 8.04 -0.67
N HIS A 113 1.28 6.86 -0.80
CA HIS A 113 1.67 5.85 -1.78
C HIS A 113 1.49 6.32 -3.22
N LEU A 114 0.46 7.11 -3.52
CA LEU A 114 0.28 7.69 -4.84
C LEU A 114 1.40 8.69 -5.19
N VAL A 115 1.78 9.54 -4.24
CA VAL A 115 2.87 10.50 -4.38
C VAL A 115 4.23 9.80 -4.51
N GLU A 116 4.47 8.73 -3.77
CA GLU A 116 5.70 7.94 -3.85
C GLU A 116 5.82 7.19 -5.18
N ALA A 117 4.72 6.61 -5.65
CA ALA A 117 4.68 5.87 -6.91
C ALA A 117 4.91 6.79 -8.12
N ILE A 118 4.32 8.00 -8.09
CA ILE A 118 4.57 9.02 -9.11
C ILE A 118 5.90 9.67 -8.76
N LYS A 119 7.02 9.15 -9.28
CA LYS A 119 8.34 9.81 -9.13
C LYS A 119 8.26 11.24 -9.70
N LEU A 120 7.96 12.22 -8.85
CA LEU A 120 7.81 13.65 -9.15
C LEU A 120 9.20 14.23 -9.51
N LYS A 121 9.76 13.82 -10.65
CA LYS A 121 11.16 14.10 -10.99
C LYS A 121 11.42 15.55 -11.42
N GLU A 122 10.40 16.34 -11.74
CA GLU A 122 10.60 17.73 -12.22
C GLU A 122 9.57 18.75 -11.73
N HIS A 123 8.37 18.34 -11.36
CA HIS A 123 7.37 19.19 -10.73
C HIS A 123 6.80 18.43 -9.56
N ASN A 124 7.04 18.90 -8.34
CA ASN A 124 6.40 18.37 -7.14
C ASN A 124 5.31 19.38 -6.72
N PRO A 125 4.03 19.12 -7.07
CA PRO A 125 2.93 20.04 -6.79
C PRO A 125 2.74 20.28 -5.29
N LEU A 126 3.05 19.26 -4.46
CA LEU A 126 3.01 19.40 -3.01
C LEU A 126 4.08 20.35 -2.51
N LEU A 127 5.30 20.28 -3.02
CA LEU A 127 6.37 21.22 -2.67
C LEU A 127 6.00 22.66 -3.05
N ASN A 128 5.39 22.86 -4.22
CA ASN A 128 4.92 24.19 -4.63
C ASN A 128 3.79 24.67 -3.73
N TRP A 129 2.78 23.84 -3.48
CA TRP A 129 1.69 24.16 -2.55
C TRP A 129 2.22 24.47 -1.14
N MET A 130 3.19 23.70 -0.64
CA MET A 130 3.77 23.89 0.68
C MET A 130 4.60 25.18 0.76
N LYS A 131 5.28 25.58 -0.32
CA LYS A 131 5.94 26.89 -0.45
C LYS A 131 4.92 28.03 -0.39
N ASP A 132 3.84 27.94 -1.14
CA ASP A 132 2.78 28.96 -1.16
C ASP A 132 2.16 29.13 0.25
N ARG A 133 1.97 28.02 0.98
CA ARG A 133 1.48 28.06 2.37
C ARG A 133 2.52 28.54 3.37
N TRP A 134 3.80 28.28 3.14
CA TRP A 134 4.87 28.80 3.97
C TRP A 134 4.99 30.33 3.86
N GLU A 135 4.77 30.89 2.66
CA GLU A 135 4.68 32.34 2.48
C GLU A 135 3.47 32.92 3.23
N SER A 136 2.30 32.27 3.12
CA SER A 136 1.11 32.69 3.86
C SER A 136 1.32 32.66 5.39
N LEU A 137 2.04 31.66 5.90
CA LEU A 137 2.35 31.55 7.33
C LEU A 137 3.36 32.62 7.78
N LYS A 138 4.33 32.98 6.94
CA LYS A 138 5.24 34.10 7.21
C LYS A 138 4.48 35.41 7.29
N ASP A 139 3.54 35.65 6.39
CA ASP A 139 2.71 36.86 6.41
C ASP A 139 1.89 36.92 7.69
N ILE A 140 1.28 35.80 8.12
CA ILE A 140 0.56 35.72 9.39
C ILE A 140 1.50 35.97 10.58
N ALA A 141 2.70 35.40 10.60
CA ALA A 141 3.66 35.57 11.67
C ALA A 141 4.29 36.98 11.73
N LEU A 142 4.36 37.66 10.58
CA LEU A 142 4.79 39.06 10.45
C LEU A 142 3.66 40.05 10.69
N THR A 143 2.41 39.56 10.76
CA THR A 143 1.29 40.40 11.19
C THR A 143 1.52 40.72 12.66
N GLU A 144 1.66 42.00 13.00
CA GLU A 144 1.82 42.41 14.40
C GLU A 144 0.62 41.92 15.22
N VAL A 145 0.86 40.94 16.10
CA VAL A 145 -0.14 40.46 17.05
C VAL A 145 -0.27 41.52 18.14
N ALA A 146 -1.17 42.47 17.94
CA ALA A 146 -1.57 43.40 18.98
C ALA A 146 -2.43 42.65 20.01
N PHE A 147 -1.90 42.48 21.22
CA PHE A 147 -2.68 42.03 22.39
C PHE A 147 -3.53 43.17 22.95
N ASP A 148 -4.34 43.83 22.12
CA ASP A 148 -5.31 44.79 22.61
C ASP A 148 -6.59 44.04 23.00
N GLY A 149 -6.65 43.61 24.28
CA GLY A 149 -7.88 43.10 24.88
C GLY A 149 -7.77 41.99 25.91
N LEU A 150 -6.57 41.61 26.37
CA LEU A 150 -6.46 40.70 27.53
C LEU A 150 -6.64 41.50 28.83
N SER A 151 -7.89 41.63 29.28
CA SER A 151 -8.17 41.99 30.66
C SER A 151 -7.95 40.77 31.56
N LEU A 152 -6.99 40.89 32.49
CA LEU A 152 -6.84 40.01 33.66
C LEU A 152 -8.05 40.14 34.61
#